data_AF-A0AAN7VEE4-F1
#
_entry.id   AF-A0AAN7VEE4-F1
#
_cell.length_a   1.000
_cell.length_b   1.000
_cell.length_c   1.000
_cell.angle_alpha   90.00
_cell.angle_beta   90.00
_cell.angle_gamma   90.00
#
_symmetry.space_group_name_H-M   'P 1'
#
loop_
_entity.id
_entity.type
_entity.pdbx_description
1 polymer ?
#
loop_
_entity_poly.entity_id
_entity_poly.type
_entity_poly.pdbx_seq_one_letter_code
_entity_poly.pdbx_strand_id
1 'polypeptide(L)'
;MEKQQYRPVIRFLFLDGKTREKIKAKLDAVYGDLSPSMTTLRYWFNKFKRGRTSVFDEERPGRPPDVASDEIVEKVRVMILAD
;
A
#
# COMPACT_ATOMS: atom_id res chain seq x y z
N MET A 1 4.25 -15.33 -8.79
CA MET A 1 4.04 -13.99 -9.36
C MET A 1 3.96 -12.97 -8.24
N GLU A 2 4.86 -11.99 -8.23
CA GLU A 2 4.85 -10.95 -7.20
C GLU A 2 3.66 -10.03 -7.40
N LYS A 3 2.92 -9.76 -6.31
CA LYS A 3 1.72 -8.90 -6.30
C LYS A 3 1.97 -7.46 -6.82
N GLN A 4 3.22 -7.06 -6.97
CA GLN A 4 3.63 -5.75 -7.45
C GLN A 4 3.53 -5.61 -8.98
N GLN A 5 3.58 -6.70 -9.74
CA GLN A 5 3.61 -6.63 -11.22
C GLN A 5 2.30 -6.14 -11.85
N TYR A 6 1.16 -6.34 -11.20
CA TYR A 6 -0.14 -5.93 -11.75
C TYR A 6 -0.40 -4.42 -11.60
N ARG A 7 0.23 -3.76 -10.62
CA ARG A 7 -0.08 -2.36 -10.27
C ARG A 7 0.31 -1.39 -11.38
N PRO A 8 1.50 -1.52 -12.02
CA PRO A 8 1.84 -0.73 -13.21
C PRO A 8 0.84 -0.94 -14.35
N VAL A 9 0.40 -2.18 -14.59
CA VAL A 9 -0.57 -2.49 -15.66
C VAL A 9 -1.93 -1.86 -15.37
N ILE A 10 -2.41 -1.95 -14.13
CA ILE A 10 -3.66 -1.30 -13.70
C ILE A 10 -3.54 0.22 -13.85
N ARG A 11 -2.41 0.81 -13.47
CA ARG A 11 -2.17 2.26 -13.60
C ARG A 11 -2.18 2.69 -15.06
N PHE A 12 -1.48 1.96 -15.92
CA PHE A 12 -1.43 2.23 -17.35
C PHE A 12 -2.83 2.21 -17.97
N LEU A 13 -3.62 1.16 -17.71
CA LEU A 13 -4.97 1.04 -18.27
C LEU A 13 -5.97 2.04 -17.65
N PHE A 14 -5.76 2.46 -16.39
CA PHE A 14 -6.52 3.55 -15.78
C PHE A 14 -6.26 4.88 -16.49
N LEU A 15 -4.99 5.20 -16.80
CA LEU A 15 -4.62 6.40 -17.56
C LEU A 15 -5.12 6.34 -19.00
N ASP A 16 -5.19 5.15 -19.59
CA ASP A 16 -5.84 4.87 -20.88
C ASP A 16 -7.39 4.95 -20.83
N GLY A 17 -7.96 5.41 -19.71
CA GLY A 17 -9.40 5.66 -19.56
C GLY A 17 -10.26 4.40 -19.52
N LYS A 18 -9.69 3.21 -19.30
CA LYS A 18 -10.46 1.96 -19.25
C LYS A 18 -11.26 1.86 -17.95
N THR A 19 -12.47 1.32 -18.08
CA THR A 19 -13.29 0.98 -16.91
C THR A 19 -12.72 -0.22 -16.17
N ARG A 20 -13.11 -0.40 -14.91
CA ARG A 20 -12.64 -1.50 -14.05
C ARG A 20 -12.91 -2.87 -14.67
N GLU A 21 -14.06 -3.03 -15.31
CA GLU A 21 -14.50 -4.28 -15.94
C GLU A 21 -13.61 -4.62 -17.14
N LYS A 22 -13.27 -3.63 -17.97
CA LYS A 22 -12.34 -3.79 -19.10
C LYS A 22 -10.93 -4.13 -18.63
N ILE A 23 -10.49 -3.50 -17.54
CA ILE A 23 -9.19 -3.81 -16.94
C ILE A 23 -9.18 -5.25 -16.41
N LYS A 24 -10.22 -5.68 -15.70
CA LYS A 24 -10.33 -7.05 -15.19
C LYS A 24 -10.30 -8.07 -16.33
N ALA A 25 -11.11 -7.87 -17.37
CA ALA A 25 -11.14 -8.75 -18.53
C ALA A 25 -9.76 -8.86 -19.21
N LYS A 26 -9.04 -7.74 -19.33
CA LYS A 26 -7.68 -7.75 -19.92
C LYS A 26 -6.65 -8.45 -19.03
N LEU A 27 -6.73 -8.26 -17.72
CA LEU A 27 -5.88 -8.96 -16.77
C LEU A 27 -6.16 -10.48 -16.78
N ASP A 28 -7.42 -10.88 -16.84
CA ASP A 28 -7.82 -12.29 -16.91
C ASP A 28 -7.37 -12.95 -18.22
N ALA A 29 -7.51 -12.24 -19.35
CA ALA A 29 -7.06 -12.75 -20.65
C ALA A 29 -5.55 -12.97 -20.72
N VAL A 30 -4.75 -12.16 -20.01
CA VAL A 30 -3.27 -12.23 -20.04
C VAL A 30 -2.72 -13.15 -18.95
N TYR A 31 -3.27 -13.07 -17.74
CA TYR A 31 -2.72 -13.76 -16.56
C TYR A 31 -3.49 -15.02 -16.17
N GLY A 32 -4.69 -15.25 -16.70
CA GLY A 32 -5.53 -16.41 -16.38
C GLY A 32 -5.75 -16.55 -14.88
N ASP A 33 -5.44 -17.73 -14.33
CA ASP A 33 -5.57 -18.05 -12.90
C ASP A 33 -4.64 -17.21 -12.01
N LEU A 34 -3.57 -16.64 -12.58
CA LEU A 34 -2.65 -15.75 -11.87
C LEU A 34 -3.13 -14.29 -11.89
N SER A 35 -4.30 -14.01 -12.44
CA SER A 35 -4.88 -12.66 -12.48
C SER A 35 -5.23 -12.17 -11.08
N PRO A 36 -5.01 -10.87 -10.77
CA PRO A 36 -5.38 -10.33 -9.48
C PRO A 36 -6.89 -10.36 -9.27
N SER A 37 -7.29 -10.58 -8.01
CA SER A 37 -8.70 -10.53 -7.63
C SER A 37 -9.34 -9.17 -7.94
N MET A 38 -10.66 -9.16 -8.16
CA MET A 38 -11.43 -7.93 -8.38
C MET A 38 -11.27 -6.94 -7.21
N THR A 39 -11.11 -7.44 -5.98
CA THR A 39 -10.84 -6.61 -4.79
C THR A 39 -9.51 -5.87 -4.90
N THR A 40 -8.45 -6.56 -5.33
CA THR A 40 -7.12 -5.96 -5.54
C THR A 40 -7.16 -4.88 -6.62
N LEU A 41 -7.83 -5.18 -7.74
CA LEU A 41 -8.03 -4.22 -8.82
C LEU A 41 -8.76 -2.96 -8.33
N ARG A 42 -9.86 -3.13 -7.61
CA ARG A 42 -10.69 -2.02 -7.09
C ARG A 42 -9.90 -1.14 -6.12
N TYR A 43 -9.10 -1.75 -5.25
CA TYR A 43 -8.25 -1.04 -4.31
C TYR A 43 -7.27 -0.11 -5.05
N TRP A 44 -6.52 -0.63 -6.02
CA TRP A 44 -5.54 0.15 -6.78
C TRP A 44 -6.19 1.18 -7.70
N PHE A 45 -7.27 0.81 -8.39
CA PHE A 45 -8.03 1.74 -9.22
C PHE A 45 -8.51 2.96 -8.42
N ASN A 46 -9.04 2.73 -7.21
CA ASN A 46 -9.48 3.81 -6.32
C ASN A 46 -8.31 4.67 -5.81
N LYS A 47 -7.14 4.07 -5.55
CA LYS A 47 -5.94 4.83 -5.20
C LYS A 47 -5.50 5.76 -6.34
N PHE A 48 -5.50 5.28 -7.57
CA PHE A 48 -5.16 6.10 -8.74
C PHE A 48 -6.21 7.19 -8.99
N LYS A 49 -7.50 6.87 -8.81
CA LYS A 49 -8.58 7.87 -8.85
C LYS A 49 -8.43 8.97 -7.80
N ARG A 50 -7.84 8.66 -6.64
CA ARG A 50 -7.50 9.63 -5.57
C ARG A 50 -6.20 10.41 -5.83
N GLY A 51 -5.58 10.26 -7.01
CA GLY A 51 -4.38 10.99 -7.40
C GLY A 51 -3.06 10.32 -6.99
N ARG A 52 -3.07 9.10 -6.44
CA ARG A 52 -1.81 8.38 -6.18
C ARG A 52 -1.12 8.10 -7.51
N THR A 53 0.17 8.40 -7.59
CA THR A 53 1.00 8.09 -8.78
C THR A 53 1.90 6.89 -8.52
N SER A 54 2.37 6.67 -7.30
CA SER A 54 3.26 5.55 -6.99
C SER A 54 2.55 4.19 -7.09
N VAL A 55 3.21 3.25 -7.77
CA VAL A 55 2.84 1.82 -7.86
C VAL A 55 3.45 0.99 -6.73
N PHE A 56 4.48 1.52 -6.07
CA PHE A 56 5.14 0.88 -4.94
C PHE A 56 4.29 1.04 -3.68
N ASP A 57 4.49 0.12 -2.75
CA ASP A 57 3.98 0.32 -1.39
C ASP A 57 4.69 1.52 -0.77
N GLU A 58 3.94 2.33 -0.03
CA GLU A 58 4.59 3.33 0.83
C GLU A 58 5.27 2.58 1.97
N GLU A 59 6.35 3.15 2.50
CA GLU A 59 6.92 2.68 3.75
C GLU A 59 5.79 2.58 4.78
N ARG A 60 5.63 1.37 5.32
CA ARG A 60 4.71 1.20 6.44
C ARG A 60 5.40 1.86 7.63
N PRO A 61 4.76 2.83 8.30
CA PRO A 61 5.24 3.23 9.61
C PRO A 61 5.31 1.94 10.44
N GLY A 62 6.54 1.60 10.84
CA GLY A 62 6.77 0.44 11.68
C GLY A 62 6.10 0.64 13.04
N ARG A 63 6.25 -0.35 13.91
CA ARG A 63 6.07 -0.09 15.34
C ARG A 63 7.02 1.07 15.68
N PRO A 64 6.55 2.13 16.37
CA PRO A 64 7.46 3.13 16.92
C PRO A 64 8.58 2.40 17.67
N PRO A 65 9.84 2.84 17.56
CA PRO A 65 10.91 2.28 18.38
C PRO A 65 10.46 2.32 19.85
N ASP A 66 10.77 1.25 20.58
CA ASP A 66 10.25 1.03 21.93
C ASP A 66 10.42 2.28 22.79
N VAL A 67 9.44 2.52 23.66
CA VAL A 67 9.22 3.75 24.48
C VAL A 67 10.38 4.01 25.48
N ALA A 68 11.47 3.24 25.42
CA ALA A 68 12.69 3.44 26.19
C ALA A 68 13.73 4.26 25.41
N SER A 69 13.33 5.41 24.86
CA SER A 69 14.35 6.42 24.53
C SER A 69 14.99 6.90 25.83
N ASP A 70 16.27 7.26 25.80
CA ASP A 70 16.98 7.76 26.98
C ASP A 70 16.24 8.94 27.63
N GLU A 71 15.55 9.75 26.83
CA GLU A 71 14.70 10.84 27.30
C GLU A 71 13.52 10.37 28.15
N ILE A 72 12.84 9.28 27.76
CA ILE A 72 11.71 8.73 28.51
C ILE A 72 12.22 8.01 29.76
N VAL A 73 13.35 7.30 29.66
CA VAL A 73 14.01 6.66 30.80
C VAL A 73 14.43 7.70 31.85
N GLU A 74 15.00 8.83 31.41
CA GLU A 74 15.43 9.89 32.31
C GLU A 74 14.23 10.60 32.97
N LYS A 75 13.16 10.86 32.21
CA LYS A 75 11.91 11.40 32.78
C LYS A 75 11.33 10.49 33.86
N VAL A 76 11.35 9.17 33.66
CA VAL A 76 10.89 8.21 34.68
C VAL A 76 11.83 8.18 35.89
N ARG A 77 13.15 8.24 35.69
CA ARG A 77 14.13 8.33 36.79
C ARG A 77 13.91 9.57 37.65
N VAL A 78 13.69 10.73 37.02
CA VAL A 78 13.41 11.99 37.72
C VAL A 78 12.12 11.91 38.53
N MET A 79 11.06 11.28 38.00
CA MET A 79 9.81 11.09 38.74
C MET A 79 9.97 10.17 39.96
N ILE A 80 10.79 9.11 39.86
CA ILE A 80 11.03 8.17 40.97
C ILE A 80 11.91 8.79 42.07
N LEU A 81 12.83 9.70 41.72
CA LEU A 81 13.72 10.37 42.68
C LEU A 81 13.09 11.58 43.38
N ALA A 82 11.91 12.03 42.92
CA ALA A 82 11.18 13.16 43.48
C ALA A 82 10.09 12.76 44.50
N ASP A 83 9.99 11.48 44.85
CA ASP A 83 9.17 10.90 45.94
C ASP A 83 10.07 10.55 47.15
#